data_AF-A0A7Y0BEB7-F1
#
_entry.id   AF-A0A7Y0BEB7-F1
#
_cell.length_a   1.000
_cell.length_b   1.000
_cell.length_c   1.000
_cell.angle_alpha   90.00
_cell.angle_beta   90.00
_cell.angle_gamma   90.00
#
_symmetry.space_group_name_H-M   'P 1'
#
loop_
_entity.id
_entity.type
_entity.pdbx_description
1 polymer ?
#
loop_
_entity_poly.entity_id
_entity_poly.type
_entity_poly.pdbx_seq_one_letter_code
_entity_poly.pdbx_strand_id
1 'polypeptide(L)'
;MKASDLVNVWASPDNSRLTAKQTSFRLHVHVAAKLAALSQMYPQKTKTQMVGDLLSAALADLESGLPSFPGKHFTDDEDQGPLYEATGPAEQFRTLTNKHYIELETELGNVTSMPFYAENLLITKDGK
;
A
#
# COMPACT_ATOMS: atom_id res chain seq x y z
N MET A 1 3.74 -3.70 -6.65
CA MET A 1 5.06 -3.43 -7.27
C MET A 1 6.12 -3.93 -6.30
N LYS A 2 7.13 -4.66 -6.76
CA LYS A 2 8.17 -5.13 -5.85
C LYS A 2 9.09 -3.96 -5.50
N ALA A 3 9.63 -3.94 -4.28
CA ALA A 3 10.60 -2.91 -3.89
C ALA A 3 11.81 -2.84 -4.84
N SER A 4 12.15 -3.95 -5.48
CA SER A 4 13.17 -4.04 -6.54
C SER A 4 12.86 -3.19 -7.77
N ASP A 5 11.59 -2.95 -8.07
CA ASP A 5 11.15 -2.22 -9.27
C ASP A 5 11.21 -0.69 -9.10
N LEU A 6 11.32 -0.21 -7.85
CA LEU A 6 11.43 1.21 -7.52
C LEU A 6 12.67 1.89 -8.14
N VAL A 7 13.74 1.11 -8.37
CA VAL A 7 14.97 1.59 -9.02
C VAL A 7 14.67 2.20 -10.40
N ASN A 8 13.69 1.64 -11.11
CA ASN A 8 13.30 2.13 -12.44
C ASN A 8 12.44 3.40 -12.37
N VAL A 9 11.68 3.57 -11.28
CA VAL A 9 10.78 4.72 -11.06
C VAL A 9 11.54 5.95 -10.56
N TRP A 10 12.63 5.74 -9.81
CA TRP A 10 13.42 6.82 -9.24
C TRP A 10 14.14 7.73 -10.26
N ALA A 11 14.17 7.35 -11.54
CA ALA A 11 14.72 8.16 -12.62
C ALA A 11 13.79 9.30 -13.08
N SER A 12 12.52 9.32 -12.66
CA SER A 12 11.54 10.33 -13.06
C SER A 12 11.22 11.35 -11.95
N PRO A 13 10.90 12.62 -12.31
CA PRO A 13 10.44 13.62 -11.34
C PRO A 13 9.06 13.23 -10.81
N ASP A 14 8.93 13.24 -9.48
CA ASP A 14 7.84 12.61 -8.74
C ASP A 14 6.97 13.65 -8.04
N ASN A 15 5.65 13.41 -8.01
CA ASN A 15 4.63 14.39 -7.61
C ASN A 15 3.69 13.79 -6.54
N SER A 16 4.27 13.29 -5.44
CA SER A 16 3.53 12.62 -4.37
C SER A 16 3.03 13.61 -3.29
N ARG A 17 1.75 13.51 -2.93
CA ARG A 17 1.16 14.24 -1.80
C ARG A 17 1.63 13.61 -0.48
N LEU A 18 2.09 14.43 0.46
CA LEU A 18 2.57 13.99 1.77
C LEU A 18 1.53 14.28 2.86
N THR A 19 1.47 13.43 3.90
CA THR A 19 0.64 13.68 5.09
C THR A 19 1.14 14.90 5.86
N ALA A 20 0.26 15.69 6.49
CA ALA A 20 0.67 16.86 7.29
C ALA A 20 1.44 16.51 8.58
N LYS A 21 1.31 15.27 9.08
CA LYS A 21 1.93 14.82 10.33
C LYS A 21 3.31 14.23 10.06
N GLN A 22 4.35 14.85 10.63
CA GLN A 22 5.70 14.29 10.61
C GLN A 22 5.79 13.13 11.61
N THR A 23 6.08 11.93 11.12
CA THR A 23 6.32 10.76 11.97
C THR A 23 7.82 10.52 12.09
N SER A 24 8.32 10.37 13.30
CA SER A 24 9.73 10.04 13.56
C SER A 24 9.83 8.68 14.25
N PHE A 25 10.70 7.81 13.74
CA PHE A 25 10.97 6.50 14.31
C PHE A 25 12.48 6.21 14.28
N ARG A 26 12.96 5.41 15.23
CA ARG A 26 14.35 4.97 15.26
C ARG A 26 14.49 3.70 14.42
N LEU A 27 15.48 3.69 13.52
CA LEU A 27 15.81 2.56 12.67
C LEU A 27 16.85 1.67 13.33
N HIS A 28 16.78 0.36 13.06
CA HIS A 28 17.89 -0.54 13.32
C HIS A 28 19.12 -0.12 12.51
N VAL A 29 20.30 -0.28 13.10
CA VAL A 29 21.58 0.19 12.52
C VAL A 29 21.81 -0.34 11.11
N HIS A 30 21.51 -1.62 10.85
CA HIS A 30 21.68 -2.22 9.52
C HIS A 30 20.74 -1.62 8.47
N VAL A 31 19.52 -1.22 8.85
CA VAL A 31 18.56 -0.55 7.94
C VAL A 31 19.05 0.86 7.64
N ALA A 32 19.48 1.59 8.68
CA ALA A 32 20.03 2.93 8.52
C ALA A 32 21.28 2.94 7.62
N ALA A 33 22.17 1.94 7.75
CA ALA A 33 23.35 1.79 6.90
C ALA A 33 22.98 1.55 5.42
N LYS A 34 22.00 0.67 5.15
CA LYS A 34 21.50 0.43 3.78
C LYS A 34 20.88 1.68 3.18
N LEU A 35 20.08 2.43 3.95
CA LEU A 35 19.47 3.67 3.48
C LEU A 35 20.52 4.75 3.17
N ALA A 36 21.58 4.84 4.00
CA ALA A 36 22.70 5.74 3.74
C ALA A 36 23.45 5.38 2.44
N ALA A 37 23.69 4.09 2.21
CA ALA A 37 24.29 3.61 0.96
C ALA A 37 23.42 3.95 -0.26
N LEU A 38 22.11 3.72 -0.18
CA LEU A 38 21.18 4.09 -1.26
C LEU A 38 21.15 5.60 -1.51
N SER A 39 21.19 6.42 -0.46
CA SER A 39 21.26 7.88 -0.60
C SER A 39 22.52 8.34 -1.34
N GLN A 40 23.64 7.63 -1.15
CA GLN A 40 24.89 7.90 -1.87
C GLN A 40 24.83 7.43 -3.33
N MET A 41 24.17 6.30 -3.60
CA MET A 41 23.98 5.77 -4.96
C MET A 41 23.02 6.64 -5.80
N TYR A 42 22.00 7.22 -5.17
CA TYR A 42 20.94 8.00 -5.83
C TYR A 42 20.82 9.40 -5.23
N PRO A 43 21.78 10.30 -5.46
CA PRO A 43 21.84 11.61 -4.80
C PRO A 43 20.71 12.57 -5.19
N GLN A 44 20.00 12.29 -6.30
CA GLN A 44 18.89 13.12 -6.78
C GLN A 44 17.57 12.89 -6.01
N LYS A 45 17.50 11.86 -5.16
CA LYS A 45 16.32 11.57 -4.34
C LYS A 45 16.58 11.93 -2.89
N THR A 46 15.61 12.60 -2.28
CA THR A 46 15.68 12.90 -0.84
C THR A 46 15.50 11.62 -0.02
N LYS A 47 16.07 11.57 1.19
CA LYS A 47 15.85 10.45 2.12
C LYS A 47 14.37 10.21 2.40
N THR A 48 13.58 11.28 2.48
CA THR A 48 12.13 11.20 2.69
C THR A 48 11.42 10.49 1.53
N GLN A 49 11.72 10.87 0.29
CA GLN A 49 11.17 10.21 -0.90
C GLN A 49 11.57 8.73 -0.93
N MET A 50 12.86 8.44 -0.75
CA MET A 50 13.36 7.06 -0.80
C MET A 50 12.73 6.17 0.29
N VAL A 51 12.59 6.68 1.51
CA VAL A 51 11.91 5.95 2.60
C VAL A 51 10.42 5.78 2.30
N GLY A 52 9.76 6.83 1.78
CA GLY A 52 8.36 6.78 1.38
C GLY A 52 8.10 5.72 0.32
N ASP A 53 8.93 5.67 -0.71
CA ASP A 53 8.82 4.71 -1.81
C ASP A 53 9.06 3.28 -1.32
N LEU A 54 10.13 3.06 -0.54
CA LEU A 54 10.45 1.75 0.02
C LEU A 54 9.34 1.24 0.94
N LEU A 55 8.79 2.09 1.81
CA LEU A 55 7.69 1.71 2.69
C LEU A 55 6.42 1.40 1.89
N SER A 56 6.10 2.23 0.89
CA SER A 56 4.92 2.03 0.03
C SER A 56 5.02 0.70 -0.72
N ALA A 57 6.19 0.39 -1.29
CA ALA A 57 6.40 -0.88 -1.97
C ALA A 57 6.36 -2.08 -1.01
N ALA A 58 6.94 -1.96 0.19
CA ALA A 58 6.90 -3.03 1.18
C ALA A 58 5.47 -3.30 1.69
N LEU A 59 4.65 -2.26 1.87
CA LEU A 59 3.24 -2.41 2.26
C LEU A 59 2.41 -3.02 1.13
N ALA A 60 2.63 -2.63 -0.13
CA ALA A 60 1.95 -3.23 -1.27
C ALA A 60 2.33 -4.71 -1.46
N ASP A 61 3.61 -5.05 -1.26
CA ASP A 61 4.09 -6.43 -1.30
C ASP A 61 3.48 -7.25 -0.15
N LEU A 62 3.42 -6.69 1.07
CA LEU A 62 2.75 -7.30 2.21
C LEU A 62 1.26 -7.55 1.93
N GLU A 63 0.53 -6.55 1.42
CA GLU A 63 -0.90 -6.67 1.07
C GLU A 63 -1.11 -7.82 0.08
N SER A 64 -0.25 -7.94 -0.94
CA SER A 64 -0.34 -9.01 -1.94
C SER A 64 -0.13 -10.41 -1.38
N GLY A 65 0.54 -10.52 -0.22
CA GLY A 65 0.78 -11.78 0.48
C GLY A 65 -0.28 -12.14 1.52
N LEU A 66 -1.28 -11.28 1.76
CA LEU A 66 -2.30 -11.55 2.77
C LEU A 66 -3.27 -12.64 2.29
N PRO A 67 -3.57 -13.65 3.13
CA PRO A 67 -4.49 -14.71 2.77
C PRO A 67 -5.93 -14.17 2.64
N SER A 68 -6.63 -14.67 1.63
CA SER A 68 -8.03 -14.38 1.34
C SER A 68 -8.79 -15.68 1.17
N PHE A 69 -10.03 -15.73 1.66
CA PHE A 69 -10.89 -16.93 1.58
C PHE A 69 -12.25 -16.56 0.99
N PRO A 70 -12.84 -17.40 0.13
CA PRO A 70 -14.10 -17.09 -0.52
C PRO A 70 -15.23 -17.10 0.52
N GLY A 71 -15.91 -15.96 0.65
CA GLY A 71 -17.06 -15.78 1.54
C GLY A 71 -18.38 -15.92 0.80
N LYS A 72 -19.18 -14.85 0.82
CA LYS A 72 -20.50 -14.81 0.19
C LYS A 72 -20.35 -14.74 -1.33
N HIS A 73 -21.16 -15.52 -2.05
CA HIS A 73 -21.24 -15.40 -3.51
C HIS A 73 -21.69 -13.98 -3.89
N PHE A 74 -20.98 -13.38 -4.85
CA PHE A 74 -21.22 -12.01 -5.29
C PHE A 74 -21.87 -11.98 -6.69
N THR A 75 -21.21 -12.55 -7.69
CA THR A 75 -21.70 -12.64 -9.07
C THR A 75 -20.96 -13.75 -9.81
N ASP A 76 -21.46 -14.15 -10.97
CA ASP A 76 -20.69 -14.95 -11.91
C ASP A 76 -20.05 -14.03 -12.96
N ASP A 77 -18.75 -14.19 -13.19
CA ASP A 77 -17.98 -13.51 -14.24
C ASP A 77 -17.84 -14.44 -15.45
N GLU A 78 -17.99 -13.89 -16.65
CA GLU A 78 -18.00 -14.68 -17.89
C GLU A 78 -16.66 -15.39 -18.16
N ASP A 79 -15.54 -14.82 -17.70
CA ASP A 79 -14.19 -15.35 -17.93
C ASP A 79 -13.63 -16.10 -16.71
N GLN A 80 -13.98 -15.67 -15.50
CA GLN A 80 -13.39 -16.17 -14.24
C GLN A 80 -14.32 -17.09 -13.45
N GLY A 81 -15.59 -17.20 -13.84
CA GLY A 81 -16.59 -18.01 -13.14
C GLY A 81 -17.12 -17.33 -11.86
N PRO A 82 -17.60 -18.08 -10.85
CA PRO A 82 -18.23 -17.51 -9.67
C PRO A 82 -17.24 -16.72 -8.82
N LEU A 83 -17.55 -15.44 -8.61
CA LEU A 83 -16.84 -14.52 -7.74
C LEU A 83 -17.51 -14.45 -6.36
N TYR A 84 -16.67 -14.37 -5.33
CA TYR A 84 -17.07 -14.30 -3.93
C TYR A 84 -16.47 -13.07 -3.28
N GLU A 85 -17.18 -12.49 -2.32
CA GLU A 85 -16.61 -11.50 -1.42
C GLU A 85 -15.48 -12.15 -0.62
N ALA A 86 -14.30 -11.54 -0.64
CA ALA A 86 -13.16 -12.03 0.10
C ALA A 86 -13.39 -11.88 1.61
N THR A 87 -12.92 -12.86 2.36
CA THR A 87 -12.91 -12.86 3.82
C THR A 87 -11.51 -13.17 4.32
N GLY A 88 -11.21 -12.78 5.57
CA GLY A 88 -9.93 -13.06 6.21
C GLY A 88 -8.99 -11.85 6.27
N PRO A 89 -7.69 -12.07 6.51
CA PRO A 89 -6.73 -11.00 6.79
C PRO A 89 -6.61 -9.93 5.70
N ALA A 90 -6.74 -10.28 4.42
CA ALA A 90 -6.68 -9.29 3.33
C ALA A 90 -7.87 -8.32 3.36
N GLU A 91 -9.08 -8.83 3.59
CA GLU A 91 -10.29 -8.00 3.73
C GLU A 91 -10.17 -7.11 4.97
N GLN A 92 -9.76 -7.68 6.12
CA GLN A 92 -9.57 -6.91 7.36
C GLN A 92 -8.56 -5.78 7.18
N PHE A 93 -7.47 -6.04 6.48
CA PHE A 93 -6.46 -5.03 6.19
C PHE A 93 -7.02 -3.88 5.35
N ARG A 94 -7.81 -4.18 4.31
CA ARG A 94 -8.46 -3.13 3.48
C ARG A 94 -9.47 -2.31 4.28
N THR A 95 -10.30 -2.97 5.08
CA THR A 95 -11.30 -2.32 5.92
C THR A 95 -10.66 -1.39 6.95
N LEU A 96 -9.60 -1.84 7.63
CA LEU A 96 -8.85 -1.01 8.59
C LEU A 96 -8.09 0.13 7.91
N THR A 97 -7.53 -0.12 6.73
CA THR A 97 -6.86 0.92 5.93
C THR A 97 -7.83 2.02 5.53
N ASN A 98 -9.03 1.67 5.05
CA ASN A 98 -10.09 2.65 4.73
C ASN A 98 -10.47 3.50 5.94
N LYS A 99 -10.66 2.86 7.11
CA LYS A 99 -10.97 3.56 8.36
C LYS A 99 -9.88 4.60 8.68
N HIS A 100 -8.62 4.18 8.74
CA HIS A 100 -7.52 5.08 9.07
C HIS A 100 -7.27 6.16 8.01
N TYR A 101 -7.49 5.85 6.73
CA TYR A 101 -7.39 6.83 5.65
C TYR A 101 -8.41 7.95 5.81
N ILE A 102 -9.68 7.61 6.09
CA ILE A 102 -10.75 8.61 6.32
C ILE A 102 -10.45 9.45 7.57
N GLU A 103 -9.97 8.83 8.65
CA GLU A 103 -9.55 9.54 9.87
C GLU A 103 -8.47 10.58 9.55
N LEU A 104 -7.42 10.18 8.83
CA LEU A 104 -6.31 11.07 8.44
C LEU A 104 -6.76 12.19 7.49
N GLU A 105 -7.62 11.88 6.53
CA GLU A 105 -8.18 12.88 5.62
C GLU A 105 -9.06 13.91 6.36
N THR A 106 -9.83 13.44 7.34
CA THR A 106 -10.64 14.32 8.20
C THR A 106 -9.75 15.23 9.04
N GLU A 107 -8.65 14.71 9.61
CA GLU A 107 -7.64 15.52 10.32
C GLU A 107 -7.02 16.59 9.41
N LEU A 108 -6.91 16.33 8.10
CA LEU A 108 -6.42 17.28 7.09
C LEU A 108 -7.48 18.30 6.64
N GLY A 109 -8.71 18.21 7.15
CA GLY A 109 -9.82 19.11 6.81
C GLY A 109 -10.61 18.70 5.57
N ASN A 110 -10.38 17.51 5.01
CA ASN A 110 -11.16 16.99 3.89
C ASN A 110 -12.42 16.29 4.43
N VAL A 111 -13.58 16.94 4.26
CA VAL A 111 -14.87 16.47 4.85
C VAL A 111 -15.59 15.44 3.96
N THR A 112 -15.17 15.31 2.69
CA THR A 112 -15.75 14.38 1.71
C THR A 112 -14.64 13.53 1.10
N SER A 113 -14.08 12.62 1.90
CA SER A 113 -13.04 11.72 1.42
C SER A 113 -13.64 10.36 1.08
N MET A 114 -13.45 9.94 -0.18
CA MET A 114 -13.78 8.59 -0.61
C MET A 114 -12.84 7.58 0.09
N PRO A 115 -13.32 6.35 0.36
CA PRO A 115 -12.45 5.30 0.88
C PRO A 115 -11.27 5.06 -0.07
N PHE A 116 -10.13 4.68 0.50
CA PHE A 116 -8.92 4.38 -0.28
C PHE A 116 -9.13 3.19 -1.22
N TYR A 117 -9.76 2.12 -0.73
CA TYR A 117 -10.31 1.02 -1.53
C TYR A 117 -11.80 1.26 -1.75
N ALA A 118 -12.18 1.63 -2.98
CA ALA A 118 -13.56 1.95 -3.35
C ALA A 118 -14.44 0.70 -3.55
N GLU A 119 -13.84 -0.40 -4.00
CA GLU A 119 -14.55 -1.63 -4.36
C GLU A 119 -14.30 -2.74 -3.35
N ASN A 120 -15.27 -3.65 -3.25
CA ASN A 120 -15.12 -4.88 -2.47
C ASN A 120 -13.97 -5.73 -3.03
N LEU A 121 -13.20 -6.36 -2.16
CA LEU A 121 -12.23 -7.37 -2.59
C LEU A 121 -13.01 -8.63 -3.00
N LEU A 122 -12.95 -8.96 -4.28
CA LEU A 122 -13.58 -10.15 -4.85
C LEU A 122 -12.50 -11.18 -5.18
N ILE A 123 -12.80 -12.45 -4.92
CA ILE A 123 -11.92 -13.58 -5.23
C ILE A 123 -12.69 -14.72 -5.86
N THR A 124 -12.00 -15.53 -6.64
CA THR A 124 -12.52 -16.79 -7.18
C THR A 124 -12.57 -17.88 -6.09
N LYS A 125 -13.29 -18.97 -6.37
CA LYS A 125 -13.41 -20.11 -5.44
C LYS A 125 -12.06 -20.73 -5.05
N ASP A 126 -11.05 -20.61 -5.90
CA ASP A 126 -9.68 -21.11 -5.67
C ASP A 126 -8.81 -20.14 -4.86
N GLY A 127 -9.35 -19.02 -4.39
CA GLY A 127 -8.63 -18.02 -3.59
C GLY A 127 -7.63 -17.18 -4.40
N LYS A 128 -7.81 -17.11 -5.72
CA LYS A 128 -7.09 -16.20 -6.62
C LYS A 128 -7.95 -15.00 -6.97
#